data_AF-A0A416ZAA6-F1
#
_entry.id   AF-A0A416ZAA6-F1
#
_cell.length_a   1.000
_cell.length_b   1.000
_cell.length_c   1.000
_cell.angle_alpha   90.00
_cell.angle_beta   90.00
_cell.angle_gamma   90.00
#
_symmetry.space_group_name_H-M   'P 1'
#
loop_
_entity.id
_entity.type
_entity.pdbx_description
1 polymer ?
#
loop_
_entity_poly.entity_id
_entity_poly.type
_entity_poly.pdbx_seq_one_letter_code
_entity_poly.pdbx_strand_id
1 'polypeptide(L)'
;MQGEEAFQESVRSMRNQTLRADRAGDYWTDDEKNRLRILFDSGVGITEIALELGRTEPAVYQQIEKMDLYGRKQNPQRQRNGKKPPECLCDRCGNDPALCPLREQCSIVKER
;
A
#
# COMPACT_ATOMS: atom_id res chain seq x y z
N MET A 1 20.49 1.86 28.10
CA MET A 1 19.83 0.57 27.78
C MET A 1 18.29 0.65 27.77
N GLN A 2 17.61 1.47 28.58
CA GLN A 2 16.14 1.57 28.54
C GLN A 2 15.56 2.10 27.21
N GLY A 3 16.28 2.96 26.47
CA GLY A 3 15.79 3.50 25.19
C GLY A 3 15.75 2.48 24.04
N GLU A 4 16.68 1.52 24.02
CA GLU A 4 16.72 0.49 22.97
C GLU A 4 15.59 -0.52 23.12
N GLU A 5 15.26 -0.88 24.37
CA GLU A 5 14.17 -1.82 24.67
C GLU A 5 12.80 -1.21 24.32
N ALA A 6 12.58 0.07 24.67
CA ALA A 6 11.37 0.81 24.31
C ALA A 6 11.19 0.96 22.79
N PHE A 7 12.30 1.15 22.06
CA PHE A 7 12.28 1.18 20.59
C PHE A 7 11.88 -0.19 20.04
N GLN A 8 12.52 -1.28 20.51
CA GLN A 8 12.20 -2.63 20.05
C GLN A 8 10.74 -3.02 20.35
N GLU A 9 10.21 -2.65 21.51
CA GLU A 9 8.82 -2.86 21.88
C GLU A 9 7.87 -2.11 20.95
N SER A 10 8.16 -0.83 20.66
CA SER A 10 7.39 -0.02 19.73
C SER A 10 7.36 -0.64 18.32
N VAL A 11 8.51 -1.12 17.84
CA VAL A 11 8.61 -1.83 16.55
C VAL A 11 7.79 -3.13 16.56
N ARG A 12 7.91 -3.95 17.61
CA ARG A 12 7.13 -5.19 17.75
C ARG A 12 5.63 -4.90 17.75
N SER A 13 5.20 -3.87 18.47
CA SER A 13 3.79 -3.52 18.57
C SER A 13 3.19 -3.03 17.25
N MET A 14 3.92 -2.19 16.52
CA MET A 14 3.56 -1.76 15.16
C MET A 14 3.41 -2.97 14.22
N ARG A 15 4.39 -3.89 14.21
CA ARG A 15 4.39 -5.05 13.29
C ARG A 15 3.32 -6.07 13.61
N ASN A 16 3.04 -6.29 14.89
CA ASN A 16 1.98 -7.19 15.34
C ASN A 16 0.58 -6.57 15.24
N GLN A 17 0.47 -5.31 14.78
CA GLN A 17 -0.78 -4.53 14.70
C GLN A 17 -1.52 -4.43 16.04
N THR A 18 -0.81 -4.65 17.15
CA THR A 18 -1.37 -4.52 18.51
C THR A 18 -1.56 -3.06 18.88
N LEU A 19 -0.80 -2.16 18.26
CA LEU A 19 -1.07 -0.73 18.20
C LEU A 19 -1.29 -0.34 16.74
N ARG A 20 -2.45 0.23 16.44
CA ARG A 20 -2.64 0.89 15.15
C ARG A 20 -1.74 2.11 15.14
N ALA A 21 -0.94 2.24 14.09
CA ALA A 21 -0.24 3.50 13.86
C ALA A 21 -1.28 4.62 13.77
N ASP A 22 -1.09 5.71 14.51
CA ASP A 22 -2.11 6.75 14.74
C ASP A 22 -2.71 7.31 13.45
N ARG A 23 -1.94 7.31 12.36
CA ARG A 23 -2.36 7.81 11.04
C ARG A 23 -2.49 6.72 9.98
N ALA A 24 -2.68 5.46 10.36
CA ALA A 24 -2.86 4.39 9.38
C ALA A 24 -4.13 4.61 8.55
N GLY A 25 -3.97 4.88 7.25
CA GLY A 25 -5.07 5.11 6.30
C GLY A 25 -5.34 6.57 5.95
N ASP A 26 -4.75 7.52 6.67
CA ASP A 26 -4.89 8.94 6.36
C ASP A 26 -4.15 9.32 5.08
N TYR A 27 -4.61 10.39 4.41
CA TYR A 27 -3.87 10.98 3.30
C TYR A 27 -2.52 11.54 3.78
N TRP A 28 -1.52 11.54 2.90
CA TRP A 28 -0.22 12.14 3.16
C TRP A 28 -0.28 13.65 2.95
N THR A 29 0.01 14.42 3.99
CA THR A 29 0.16 15.88 3.88
C THR A 29 1.48 16.24 3.21
N ASP A 30 1.59 17.46 2.70
CA ASP A 30 2.84 17.91 2.08
C ASP A 30 3.96 18.09 3.12
N ASP A 31 3.62 18.46 4.36
CA ASP A 31 4.57 18.49 5.48
C ASP A 31 5.12 17.09 5.80
N GLU A 32 4.25 16.07 5.86
CA GLU A 32 4.67 14.68 6.08
C GLU A 32 5.61 14.20 4.97
N LYS A 33 5.30 14.54 3.71
CA LYS A 33 6.16 14.21 2.56
C LYS A 33 7.52 14.90 2.66
N ASN A 34 7.53 16.19 3.00
CA ASN A 34 8.78 16.93 3.16
C ASN A 34 9.62 16.36 4.31
N ARG A 35 8.99 16.01 5.43
CA ARG A 35 9.65 15.36 6.56
C ARG A 35 10.22 14.00 6.18
N LEU A 36 9.45 13.17 5.49
CA LEU A 36 9.89 11.88 4.96
C LEU A 36 11.12 12.04 4.05
N ARG A 37 11.13 13.02 3.15
CA ARG A 37 12.28 13.30 2.28
C ARG A 37 13.52 13.65 3.10
N ILE A 38 13.40 14.57 4.07
CA ILE A 38 14.53 14.99 4.90
C ILE A 38 15.13 13.81 5.68
N LEU A 39 14.28 13.01 6.33
CA LEU A 39 14.74 11.84 7.11
C LEU A 39 15.39 10.79 6.23
N PHE A 40 14.82 10.54 5.05
CA PHE A 40 15.37 9.59 4.09
C PHE A 40 16.72 10.05 3.53
N ASP A 41 16.83 11.32 3.12
CA ASP A 41 18.06 11.90 2.59
C ASP A 41 19.16 11.98 3.65
N SER A 42 18.80 12.09 4.94
CA SER A 42 19.74 12.01 6.05
C SER A 42 20.14 10.58 6.45
N GLY A 43 19.63 9.55 5.76
CA GLY A 43 19.98 8.16 5.98
C GLY A 43 19.28 7.48 7.17
N VAL A 44 18.17 8.05 7.67
CA VAL A 44 17.39 7.44 8.76
C VAL A 44 16.76 6.13 8.27
N GLY A 45 16.80 5.10 9.11
CA GLY A 45 16.24 3.80 8.79
C GLY A 45 14.72 3.84 8.63
N ILE A 46 14.18 3.04 7.71
CA ILE A 46 12.74 3.06 7.37
C ILE A 46 11.84 2.75 8.57
N THR A 47 12.28 1.84 9.44
CA THR A 47 11.58 1.50 10.69
C THR A 47 11.48 2.70 11.63
N GLU A 48 12.53 3.51 11.71
CA GLU A 48 12.58 4.69 12.55
C GLU A 48 11.72 5.82 11.96
N ILE A 49 11.78 6.03 10.64
CA ILE A 49 10.89 6.95 9.92
C ILE A 49 9.41 6.58 10.14
N ALA A 50 9.08 5.30 10.13
CA ALA A 50 7.72 4.82 10.35
C ALA A 50 7.20 5.20 11.73
N LEU A 51 8.02 4.99 12.77
CA LEU A 51 7.69 5.39 14.13
C LEU A 51 7.58 6.91 14.28
N GLU A 52 8.52 7.68 13.71
CA GLU A 52 8.50 9.15 13.81
C GLU A 52 7.27 9.77 13.12
N LEU A 53 6.85 9.23 11.97
CA LEU A 53 5.69 9.71 11.23
C LEU A 53 4.36 9.11 11.72
N GLY A 54 4.39 8.15 12.66
CA GLY A 54 3.19 7.44 13.09
C GLY A 54 2.51 6.67 11.96
N ARG A 55 3.30 6.13 11.04
CA ARG A 55 2.87 5.34 9.87
C ARG A 55 3.45 3.93 9.95
N THR A 56 2.97 3.02 9.11
CA THR A 56 3.53 1.67 9.03
C THR A 56 4.71 1.63 8.06
N GLU A 57 5.66 0.71 8.28
CA GLU A 57 6.81 0.52 7.36
C GLU A 57 6.35 0.36 5.90
N PRO A 58 5.34 -0.46 5.57
CA PRO A 58 4.86 -0.58 4.19
C PRO A 58 4.31 0.73 3.60
N ALA A 59 3.70 1.60 4.42
CA ALA A 59 3.22 2.91 3.97
C ALA A 59 4.39 3.85 3.64
N VAL A 60 5.44 3.83 4.47
CA VAL A 60 6.67 4.59 4.23
C VAL A 60 7.36 4.10 2.95
N TYR A 61 7.57 2.79 2.77
CA TYR A 61 8.14 2.23 1.54
C TYR A 61 7.39 2.68 0.28
N GLN A 62 6.06 2.56 0.28
CA GLN A 62 5.22 2.97 -0.85
C GLN A 62 5.32 4.47 -1.12
N GLN A 63 5.39 5.29 -0.08
CA GLN A 63 5.49 6.73 -0.23
C GLN A 63 6.84 7.16 -0.79
N ILE A 64 7.95 6.56 -0.32
CA ILE A 64 9.30 6.79 -0.86
C ILE A 64 9.34 6.39 -2.35
N GLU A 65 8.72 5.26 -2.71
CA GLU A 65 8.59 4.83 -4.11
C GLU A 65 7.78 5.84 -4.95
N LYS A 66 6.65 6.33 -4.43
CA LYS A 66 5.79 7.30 -5.12
C LYS A 66 6.46 8.65 -5.32
N MET A 67 7.33 9.04 -4.38
CA MET A 67 8.12 10.28 -4.43
C MET A 67 9.43 10.12 -5.21
N ASP A 68 9.73 8.91 -5.68
CA ASP A 68 10.95 8.56 -6.44
C ASP A 68 12.26 8.96 -5.74
N LEU A 69 12.32 8.81 -4.41
CA LEU A 69 13.51 9.21 -3.64
C LEU A 69 14.66 8.20 -3.76
N TYR A 70 14.37 6.94 -4.08
CA TYR A 70 15.41 6.02 -4.52
C TYR A 70 15.81 6.45 -5.92
N GLY A 71 17.06 6.90 -6.13
CA GLY A 71 17.61 7.23 -7.44
C GLY A 71 17.64 6.01 -8.37
N ARG A 72 16.45 5.60 -8.83
CA ARG A 72 16.18 4.29 -9.42
C ARG A 72 16.81 4.28 -10.80
N LYS A 73 18.01 3.70 -10.92
CA LYS A 73 18.55 3.32 -12.22
C LYS A 73 17.69 2.18 -12.76
N GLN A 74 16.73 2.55 -13.62
CA GLN A 74 15.91 1.66 -14.45
C GLN A 74 15.35 0.43 -13.71
N ASN A 75 14.36 0.63 -12.84
CA ASN A 75 13.47 -0.46 -12.45
C ASN A 75 12.07 -0.06 -12.89
N PRO A 76 11.48 -0.66 -13.94
CA PRO A 76 10.19 -0.25 -14.44
C PRO A 76 9.19 -0.35 -13.29
N GLN A 77 8.55 0.78 -12.99
CA GLN A 77 7.42 0.87 -12.08
C GLN A 77 6.55 -0.37 -12.25
N ARG A 78 6.18 -1.08 -11.17
CA ARG A 78 5.46 -2.36 -11.24
C ARG A 78 4.34 -2.24 -12.26
N GLN A 79 4.59 -2.73 -13.47
CA GLN A 79 3.64 -2.65 -14.56
C GLN A 79 2.48 -3.48 -14.06
N ARG A 80 1.33 -2.84 -13.83
CA ARG A 80 0.11 -3.63 -13.69
C ARG A 80 0.05 -4.40 -15.01
N ASN A 81 0.21 -5.72 -14.96
CA ASN A 81 -0.04 -6.59 -16.11
C ASN A 81 -1.29 -6.02 -16.79
N GLY A 82 -1.15 -5.60 -18.05
CA GLY A 82 -2.18 -4.85 -18.75
C GLY A 82 -3.53 -5.49 -18.48
N LYS A 83 -4.56 -4.67 -18.15
CA LYS A 83 -5.88 -5.18 -17.79
C LYS A 83 -6.26 -6.20 -18.86
N LYS A 84 -6.38 -7.48 -18.46
CA LYS A 84 -6.94 -8.49 -19.36
C LYS A 84 -8.28 -7.94 -19.87
N PRO A 85 -8.59 -8.10 -21.16
CA PRO A 85 -9.90 -7.73 -21.65
C PRO A 85 -10.95 -8.39 -20.75
N PRO A 86 -12.08 -7.71 -20.47
CA PRO A 86 -13.09 -8.22 -19.56
C PRO A 86 -13.59 -9.58 -20.07
N GLU A 87 -13.14 -10.66 -19.42
CA GLU A 87 -13.56 -12.03 -19.68
C GLU A 87 -14.69 -12.43 -18.72
N CYS A 88 -15.59 -13.33 -19.14
CA CYS A 88 -16.61 -13.86 -18.22
C CYS A 88 -15.92 -14.66 -17.11
N LEU A 89 -16.16 -14.31 -15.85
CA LEU A 89 -15.64 -15.03 -14.68
C LEU A 89 -16.38 -16.34 -14.36
N CYS A 90 -17.22 -16.79 -15.28
CA CYS A 90 -18.15 -17.89 -15.06
C CYS A 90 -17.54 -19.28 -15.36
N ASP A 91 -16.32 -19.36 -15.89
CA ASP A 91 -15.53 -20.55 -16.28
C ASP A 91 -16.22 -21.59 -17.19
N ARG A 92 -17.51 -21.41 -17.51
CA ARG A 92 -18.36 -22.39 -18.19
C ARG A 92 -18.80 -22.00 -19.58
N CYS A 93 -18.78 -20.71 -19.94
CA CYS A 93 -19.16 -20.29 -21.29
C CYS A 93 -17.98 -19.67 -22.03
N GLY A 94 -17.55 -20.32 -23.12
CA GLY A 94 -16.61 -19.75 -24.10
C GLY A 94 -17.31 -18.88 -25.14
N ASN A 95 -18.46 -18.27 -24.79
CA ASN A 95 -19.33 -17.63 -25.76
C ASN A 95 -19.23 -16.11 -25.70
N ASP A 96 -19.48 -15.48 -26.86
CA ASP A 96 -19.54 -14.03 -27.06
C ASP A 96 -20.24 -13.32 -25.89
N PRO A 97 -19.65 -12.25 -25.30
CA PRO A 97 -20.25 -11.46 -24.22
C PRO A 97 -21.69 -10.99 -24.45
N ALA A 98 -22.16 -10.93 -25.70
CA ALA A 98 -23.54 -10.60 -26.05
C ALA A 98 -24.54 -11.76 -25.83
N LEU A 99 -24.07 -13.00 -25.71
CA LEU A 99 -24.89 -14.21 -25.65
C LEU A 99 -24.92 -14.87 -24.26
N CYS A 100 -24.33 -14.23 -23.24
CA CYS A 100 -24.32 -14.76 -21.88
C CYS A 100 -25.71 -14.58 -21.21
N PRO A 101 -26.46 -15.65 -20.93
CA PRO A 101 -27.80 -15.56 -20.33
C PRO A 101 -27.79 -15.04 -18.88
N LEU A 102 -26.62 -15.00 -18.24
CA LEU A 102 -26.43 -14.50 -16.88
C LEU A 102 -26.21 -12.98 -16.85
N ARG A 103 -25.99 -12.32 -18.01
CA ARG A 103 -25.77 -10.87 -18.05
C ARG A 103 -27.01 -10.08 -17.66
N GLU A 104 -28.21 -10.57 -17.96
CA GLU A 104 -29.47 -9.99 -17.47
C GLU A 104 -29.73 -10.27 -15.98
N GLN A 105 -29.09 -11.30 -15.41
CA GLN A 105 -29.24 -11.66 -13.99
C GLN A 105 -28.25 -10.89 -13.10
N CYS A 106 -27.18 -10.34 -13.67
CA CYS A 106 -26.20 -9.52 -12.97
C CYS A 106 -26.67 -8.09 -12.65
N SER A 107 -27.82 -7.64 -13.16
CA SER A 107 -28.42 -6.33 -12.83
C SER A 107 -29.28 -6.35 -11.56
N ILE A 108 -29.50 -7.52 -10.95
CA ILE A 108 -30.24 -7.62 -9.68
C ILE A 108 -29.23 -7.51 -8.53
N VAL A 109 -29.35 -6.40 -7.80
CA VAL A 109 -28.55 -6.09 -6.61
C VAL A 109 -28.58 -7.27 -5.64
N LYS A 110 -27.40 -7.73 -5.23
CA LYS A 110 -27.23 -8.79 -4.23
C LYS A 110 -27.69 -8.26 -2.87
N GLU A 111 -28.85 -8.68 -2.39
CA GLU A 111 -29.20 -8.61 -0.96
C GLU A 111 -28.61 -9.83 -0.24
N ARG A 112 -28.21 -9.62 1.02
CA ARG A 112 -27.22 -10.38 1.81
C ARG A 112 -27.54 -11.85 2.06
#